data_AF-A0AA39YT59-F1
#
_entry.id   AF-A0AA39YT59-F1
#
_cell.length_a   1.000
_cell.length_b   1.000
_cell.length_c   1.000
_cell.angle_alpha   90.00
_cell.angle_beta   90.00
_cell.angle_gamma   90.00
#
_symmetry.space_group_name_H-M   'P 1'
#
loop_
_entity.id
_entity.type
_entity.pdbx_description
1 polymer ?
#
loop_
_entity_poly.entity_id
_entity_poly.type
_entity_poly.pdbx_seq_one_letter_code
_entity_poly.pdbx_strand_id
1 'polypeptide(L)'
;MEDLPTEISVITLNCWGLKYISKLRRERLSEIGRQLAIAKPQPHIVALQECWTQEDYNSIRRETRFILPYGKFYHSGAFGGGLAIFSKWPIEESSMFRYPLNGRPTAFWRGDWFVGKGVAHAKIRYGSGPKHVVEVFNTHTHAPYKHGPNDSYLCHRLAQSWEMSKLLRGAAERGHLVLAMGDFNMNPLSLEHRIVEAHAPVRDTWRVLHPDSSVGPADHPAEKARRRPIPTAEYNIMENGAASDGPYNTWRWSKEQQKLLGPGKPEVTVPADTIDHRGKRLDYVFANSGDISALQGAWIPTRTAVGMMMRHPELQCSLSDHFAIETTLTFRPLSNNNTPLQLQPPKRLSAAIPRADSEIITDSLRRTNPNPNKEKETHISPSPSPGHPSSETDSHLETRTMSTHIPTYALQNGTFLHIPSHPSPRHSIELDYTRSSPTTTGITKDFTTHTHHISNDSSPAFPSSAYDEILSVVQKYDRRERSQMSWRGRHFFAAVAIWVASLVGVWFNSYNYVSFILILVSSLWLVAGTIDGLLSLLFFKSELRALKEFQWEVMNVKASIGGGVAPPQDEGEGDERSW
;
A
#
# COMPACT_ATOMS: atom_id res chain seq x y z
N MET A 1 -32.36 3.52 -10.42
CA MET A 1 -31.65 2.51 -9.61
C MET A 1 -30.26 2.52 -10.22
N GLU A 2 -29.24 3.05 -9.54
CA GLU A 2 -27.88 3.01 -10.10
C GLU A 2 -27.45 1.54 -10.19
N ASP A 3 -27.02 1.12 -11.38
CA ASP A 3 -26.53 -0.24 -11.59
C ASP A 3 -25.28 -0.48 -10.73
N LEU A 4 -25.22 -1.64 -10.07
CA LEU A 4 -24.04 -2.01 -9.28
C LEU A 4 -22.83 -2.17 -10.19
N PRO A 5 -21.63 -1.77 -9.73
CA PRO A 5 -20.43 -1.97 -10.52
C PRO A 5 -20.20 -3.47 -10.77
N THR A 6 -19.91 -3.83 -12.02
CA THR A 6 -19.41 -5.15 -12.38
C THR A 6 -17.89 -5.25 -12.23
N GLU A 7 -17.22 -4.10 -12.15
CA GLU A 7 -15.77 -3.98 -11.98
C GLU A 7 -15.41 -2.83 -11.03
N ILE A 8 -14.34 -3.03 -10.26
CA ILE A 8 -13.72 -2.01 -9.41
C ILE A 8 -12.24 -1.95 -9.79
N SER A 9 -11.86 -0.89 -10.51
CA SER A 9 -10.46 -0.59 -10.85
C SER A 9 -9.84 0.32 -9.81
N VAL A 10 -8.69 -0.07 -9.27
CA VAL A 10 -7.99 0.63 -8.19
C VAL A 10 -6.54 0.91 -8.55
N ILE A 11 -6.01 2.03 -8.06
CA ILE A 11 -4.61 2.43 -8.29
C ILE A 11 -3.97 2.78 -6.95
N THR A 12 -2.77 2.28 -6.70
CA THR A 12 -1.91 2.77 -5.62
C THR A 12 -0.60 3.33 -6.16
N LEU A 13 -0.12 4.42 -5.56
CA LEU A 13 1.13 5.07 -5.96
C LEU A 13 1.78 5.81 -4.78
N ASN A 14 3.05 5.49 -4.51
CA ASN A 14 3.93 6.39 -3.78
C ASN A 14 4.33 7.56 -4.70
N CYS A 15 3.94 8.79 -4.36
CA CYS A 15 4.10 9.98 -5.20
C CYS A 15 5.49 10.64 -5.10
N TRP A 16 6.31 10.25 -4.12
CA TRP A 16 7.59 10.90 -3.82
C TRP A 16 7.47 12.42 -3.73
N GLY A 17 6.57 12.90 -2.87
CA GLY A 17 6.16 14.31 -2.76
C GLY A 17 6.80 15.08 -1.61
N LEU A 18 7.98 14.69 -1.11
CA LEU A 18 8.60 15.31 0.07
C LEU A 18 8.87 16.80 -0.16
N LYS A 19 8.32 17.65 0.72
CA LYS A 19 8.51 19.09 0.63
C LYS A 19 10.00 19.43 0.81
N TYR A 20 10.54 20.23 -0.11
CA TYR A 20 11.96 20.65 -0.18
C TYR A 20 13.00 19.58 -0.55
N ILE A 21 12.65 18.29 -0.53
CA ILE A 21 13.58 17.19 -0.88
C ILE A 21 13.32 16.68 -2.28
N SER A 22 12.05 16.41 -2.61
CA SER A 22 11.69 15.84 -3.90
C SER A 22 11.84 16.87 -5.02
N LYS A 23 12.61 16.50 -6.05
CA LYS A 23 12.84 17.35 -7.23
C LYS A 23 11.57 17.50 -8.06
N LEU A 24 11.37 18.68 -8.64
CA LEU A 24 10.28 18.98 -9.59
C LEU A 24 8.90 18.56 -9.03
N ARG A 25 8.70 18.72 -7.72
CA ARG A 25 7.56 18.15 -6.99
C ARG A 25 6.24 18.64 -7.57
N ARG A 26 6.08 19.95 -7.75
CA ARG A 26 4.79 20.55 -8.15
C ARG A 26 4.38 20.09 -9.54
N GLU A 27 5.33 20.13 -10.47
CA GLU A 27 5.15 19.74 -11.86
C GLU A 27 4.77 18.26 -11.95
N ARG A 28 5.51 17.39 -11.27
CA ARG A 28 5.21 15.96 -11.23
C ARG A 28 3.88 15.64 -10.59
N LEU A 29 3.56 16.21 -9.41
CA LEU A 29 2.33 15.87 -8.71
C LEU A 29 1.10 16.44 -9.42
N SER A 30 1.21 17.58 -10.12
CA SER A 30 0.17 18.06 -11.02
C SER A 30 -0.04 17.09 -12.18
N GLU A 31 1.04 16.60 -12.80
CA GLU A 31 0.97 15.64 -13.89
C GLU A 31 0.43 14.27 -13.43
N ILE A 32 0.76 13.81 -12.22
CA ILE A 32 0.13 12.63 -11.59
C ILE A 32 -1.39 12.79 -11.57
N GLY A 33 -1.90 13.94 -11.12
CA GLY A 33 -3.34 14.23 -11.11
C GLY A 33 -3.97 14.13 -12.51
N ARG A 34 -3.30 14.69 -13.52
CA ARG A 34 -3.75 14.63 -14.92
C ARG A 34 -3.77 13.20 -15.45
N GLN A 35 -2.72 12.41 -15.18
CA GLN A 35 -2.62 11.01 -15.61
C GLN A 35 -3.70 10.15 -14.97
N LEU A 36 -3.99 10.34 -13.68
CA LEU A 36 -5.10 9.66 -13.01
C LEU A 36 -6.45 9.99 -13.65
N ALA A 37 -6.67 11.26 -14.03
CA ALA A 37 -7.92 11.70 -14.66
C ALA A 37 -8.18 11.06 -16.03
N ILE A 38 -7.13 10.74 -16.79
CA ILE A 38 -7.22 10.16 -18.14
C ILE A 38 -6.89 8.67 -18.21
N ALA A 39 -6.61 8.04 -17.07
CA ALA A 39 -6.20 6.64 -16.98
C ALA A 39 -7.25 5.71 -17.60
N LYS A 40 -6.78 4.61 -18.21
CA LYS A 40 -7.61 3.57 -18.81
C LYS A 40 -7.12 2.20 -18.31
N PRO A 41 -7.99 1.39 -17.64
CA PRO A 41 -9.37 1.71 -17.26
C PRO A 41 -9.45 2.90 -16.29
N GLN A 42 -10.59 3.61 -16.29
CA GLN A 42 -10.81 4.73 -15.38
C GLN A 42 -10.80 4.20 -13.92
N PRO A 43 -10.02 4.80 -13.01
CA PRO A 43 -9.97 4.35 -11.63
C PRO A 43 -11.26 4.69 -10.88
N HIS A 44 -11.66 3.77 -10.02
CA HIS A 44 -12.77 3.95 -9.08
C HIS A 44 -12.27 4.36 -7.70
N ILE A 45 -11.08 3.88 -7.31
CA ILE A 45 -10.44 4.18 -6.02
C ILE A 45 -8.95 4.41 -6.27
N VAL A 46 -8.39 5.47 -5.69
CA VAL A 46 -6.95 5.76 -5.74
C VAL A 46 -6.42 5.96 -4.32
N ALA A 47 -5.34 5.25 -3.99
CA ALA A 47 -4.62 5.38 -2.73
C ALA A 47 -3.23 5.95 -3.01
N LEU A 48 -2.92 7.13 -2.46
CA LEU A 48 -1.62 7.77 -2.65
C LEU A 48 -0.81 7.76 -1.37
N GLN A 49 0.49 7.50 -1.49
CA GLN A 49 1.49 7.62 -0.42
C GLN A 49 2.45 8.76 -0.77
N GLU A 50 3.14 9.29 0.24
CA GLU A 50 4.02 10.45 0.10
C GLU A 50 3.39 11.68 -0.57
N CYS A 51 2.07 11.84 -0.45
CA CYS A 51 1.36 13.08 -0.73
C CYS A 51 1.41 13.92 0.54
N TRP A 52 2.49 14.69 0.74
CA TRP A 52 2.79 15.30 2.04
C TRP A 52 2.09 16.65 2.28
N THR A 53 1.74 17.38 1.22
CA THR A 53 1.23 18.74 1.36
C THR A 53 -0.22 18.88 0.88
N GLN A 54 -0.96 19.76 1.55
CA GLN A 54 -2.32 20.12 1.14
C GLN A 54 -2.36 20.75 -0.27
N GLU A 55 -1.30 21.48 -0.64
CA GLU A 55 -1.13 22.05 -1.98
C GLU A 55 -1.13 20.96 -3.05
N ASP A 56 -0.28 19.94 -2.88
CA ASP A 56 -0.15 18.85 -3.82
C ASP A 56 -1.43 18.00 -3.88
N TYR A 57 -2.04 17.70 -2.72
CA TYR A 57 -3.34 17.03 -2.65
C TYR A 57 -4.43 17.80 -3.40
N ASN A 58 -4.51 19.12 -3.19
CA ASN A 58 -5.51 19.96 -3.86
C ASN A 58 -5.28 20.02 -5.38
N SER A 59 -4.02 19.99 -5.83
CA SER A 59 -3.67 19.91 -7.26
C SER A 59 -4.19 18.62 -7.88
N ILE A 60 -3.90 17.48 -7.27
CA ILE A 60 -4.38 16.17 -7.72
C ILE A 60 -5.91 16.12 -7.68
N ARG A 61 -6.51 16.57 -6.57
CA ARG A 61 -7.97 16.55 -6.40
C ARG A 61 -8.68 17.41 -7.44
N ARG A 62 -8.07 18.53 -7.84
CA ARG A 62 -8.61 19.36 -8.92
C ARG A 62 -8.71 18.49 -10.17
N GLU A 63 -7.63 17.90 -10.65
CA GLU A 63 -7.63 17.12 -11.89
C GLU A 63 -8.59 15.92 -11.85
N THR A 64 -8.69 15.23 -10.71
CA THR A 64 -9.50 14.00 -10.62
C THR A 64 -10.96 14.21 -10.26
N ARG A 65 -11.40 15.45 -9.94
CA ARG A 65 -12.73 15.74 -9.34
C ARG A 65 -13.95 15.20 -10.11
N PHE A 66 -13.83 15.06 -11.43
CA PHE A 66 -14.94 14.62 -12.28
C PHE A 66 -15.13 13.10 -12.30
N ILE A 67 -14.08 12.35 -11.95
CA ILE A 67 -14.10 10.87 -11.95
C ILE A 67 -14.00 10.30 -10.53
N LEU A 68 -13.36 11.04 -9.61
CA LEU A 68 -13.15 10.71 -8.21
C LEU A 68 -13.57 11.91 -7.34
N PRO A 69 -14.86 12.25 -7.26
CA PRO A 69 -15.34 13.45 -6.56
C PRO A 69 -15.10 13.40 -5.04
N TYR A 70 -15.02 12.21 -4.46
CA TYR A 70 -14.80 12.04 -3.02
C TYR A 70 -13.31 11.87 -2.75
N GLY A 71 -12.74 12.76 -1.93
CA GLY A 71 -11.32 12.71 -1.60
C GLY A 71 -11.09 13.01 -0.13
N LYS A 72 -10.14 12.30 0.48
CA LYS A 72 -9.72 12.50 1.86
C LYS A 72 -8.20 12.56 1.93
N PHE A 73 -7.70 13.68 2.46
CA PHE A 73 -6.33 13.85 2.91
C PHE A 73 -6.22 13.46 4.40
N TYR A 74 -5.17 12.73 4.77
CA TYR A 74 -5.00 12.19 6.12
C TYR A 74 -3.85 12.87 6.86
N HIS A 75 -4.13 13.30 8.08
CA HIS A 75 -3.15 13.92 8.96
C HIS A 75 -2.65 12.90 9.99
N SER A 76 -1.34 12.90 10.22
CA SER A 76 -0.68 12.06 11.22
C SER A 76 0.64 12.70 11.65
N GLY A 77 1.10 12.41 12.87
CA GLY A 77 2.37 12.93 13.38
C GLY A 77 2.50 14.45 13.31
N ALA A 78 3.74 14.94 13.37
CA ALA A 78 4.05 16.37 13.26
C ALA A 78 4.17 16.84 11.80
N PHE A 79 4.55 15.95 10.88
CA PHE A 79 4.81 16.27 9.47
C PHE A 79 3.73 15.76 8.49
N GLY A 80 2.62 15.20 8.98
CA GLY A 80 1.55 14.64 8.17
C GLY A 80 1.73 13.13 7.93
N GLY A 81 0.65 12.44 7.54
CA GLY A 81 0.71 11.00 7.24
C GLY A 81 1.21 10.69 5.82
N GLY A 82 1.19 11.68 4.92
CA GLY A 82 1.54 11.48 3.52
C GLY A 82 0.51 10.66 2.73
N LEU A 83 -0.67 10.40 3.29
CA LEU A 83 -1.67 9.49 2.72
C LEU A 83 -2.88 10.26 2.21
N ALA A 84 -3.39 9.86 1.05
CA ALA A 84 -4.65 10.33 0.49
C ALA A 84 -5.44 9.18 -0.12
N ILE A 85 -6.77 9.24 -0.02
CA ILE A 85 -7.69 8.32 -0.70
C ILE A 85 -8.66 9.15 -1.54
N PHE A 86 -8.83 8.77 -2.80
CA PHE A 86 -9.81 9.30 -3.72
C PHE A 86 -10.76 8.20 -4.17
N SER A 87 -12.03 8.52 -4.35
CA SER A 87 -13.09 7.56 -4.62
C SER A 87 -14.13 8.14 -5.57
N LYS A 88 -14.63 7.28 -6.46
CA LYS A 88 -15.81 7.54 -7.29
C LYS A 88 -17.08 7.65 -6.45
N TRP A 89 -17.15 6.88 -5.37
CA TRP A 89 -18.32 6.75 -4.50
C TRP A 89 -18.14 7.44 -3.14
N PRO A 90 -19.24 7.79 -2.44
CA PRO A 90 -19.19 8.44 -1.14
C PRO A 90 -18.34 7.70 -0.11
N ILE A 91 -17.50 8.46 0.62
CA ILE A 91 -16.81 8.00 1.82
C ILE A 91 -17.75 8.24 3.00
N GLU A 92 -18.28 7.17 3.60
CA GLU A 92 -19.21 7.24 4.73
C GLU A 92 -18.48 7.48 6.05
N GLU A 93 -17.35 6.80 6.23
CA GLU A 93 -16.51 6.88 7.42
C GLU A 93 -15.04 6.93 7.03
N SER A 94 -14.23 7.62 7.83
CA SER A 94 -12.79 7.71 7.60
C SER A 94 -12.04 7.86 8.92
N SER A 95 -10.90 7.17 9.02
CA SER A 95 -10.03 7.23 10.20
C SER A 95 -8.55 7.15 9.80
N MET A 96 -7.67 7.66 10.67
CA MET A 96 -6.23 7.48 10.55
C MET A 96 -5.72 6.74 11.77
N PHE A 97 -5.24 5.51 11.59
CA PHE A 97 -4.63 4.74 12.66
C PHE A 97 -3.11 4.90 12.61
N ARG A 98 -2.50 5.39 13.69
CA ARG A 98 -1.04 5.51 13.81
C ARG A 98 -0.46 4.21 14.34
N TYR A 99 0.59 3.72 13.70
CA TYR A 99 1.27 2.53 14.21
C TYR A 99 1.91 2.81 15.59
N PRO A 100 1.79 1.89 16.56
CA PRO A 100 2.43 2.04 17.87
C PRO A 100 3.96 2.09 17.78
N LEU A 101 4.56 1.27 16.90
CA LEU A 101 6.00 1.25 16.63
C LEU A 101 6.28 1.95 15.29
N ASN A 102 6.96 3.10 15.36
CA ASN A 102 7.03 4.07 14.26
C ASN A 102 8.43 4.65 14.02
N GLY A 103 9.47 3.90 14.34
CA GLY A 103 10.86 4.31 14.18
C GLY A 103 11.42 5.06 15.39
N ARG A 104 12.51 5.80 15.20
CA ARG A 104 13.28 6.41 16.31
C ARG A 104 13.31 7.94 16.18
N PRO A 105 13.07 8.71 17.25
CA PRO A 105 13.15 10.16 17.23
C PRO A 105 14.58 10.65 16.95
N THR A 106 15.59 9.90 17.39
CA THR A 106 17.01 10.24 17.14
C THR A 106 17.41 10.09 15.68
N ALA A 107 16.65 9.34 14.87
CA ALA A 107 16.89 9.19 13.43
C ALA A 107 16.22 10.33 12.65
N PHE A 108 16.45 11.58 13.07
CA PHE A 108 15.78 12.76 12.53
C PHE A 108 16.04 12.98 11.03
N TRP A 109 17.21 12.56 10.53
CA TRP A 109 17.54 12.60 9.09
C TRP A 109 16.73 11.61 8.25
N ARG A 110 16.06 10.64 8.88
CA ARG A 110 15.18 9.66 8.21
C ARG A 110 13.72 10.10 8.19
N GLY A 111 13.27 10.83 9.22
CA GLY A 111 11.94 11.47 9.25
C GLY A 111 10.77 10.58 9.65
N ASP A 112 10.86 9.24 9.51
CA ASP A 112 9.77 8.27 9.73
C ASP A 112 9.04 8.41 11.09
N TRP A 113 9.77 8.72 12.15
CA TRP A 113 9.18 8.92 13.48
C TRP A 113 8.30 10.17 13.55
N PHE A 114 8.72 11.26 12.90
CA PHE A 114 8.05 12.56 12.98
C PHE A 114 6.81 12.63 12.08
N VAL A 115 6.76 11.84 11.01
CA VAL A 115 5.56 11.72 10.16
C VAL A 115 4.48 10.87 10.82
N GLY A 116 4.87 9.95 11.73
CA GLY A 116 3.93 9.05 12.40
C GLY A 116 3.22 8.14 11.40
N LYS A 117 3.96 7.21 10.78
CA LYS A 117 3.41 6.26 9.81
C LYS A 117 2.20 5.50 10.37
N GLY A 118 1.32 5.07 9.47
CA GLY A 118 0.04 4.50 9.85
C GLY A 118 -0.78 3.99 8.69
N VAL A 119 -2.07 3.81 8.96
CA VAL A 119 -3.07 3.33 8.02
C VAL A 119 -4.20 4.35 7.91
N ALA A 120 -4.36 4.91 6.73
CA ALA A 120 -5.53 5.70 6.36
C ALA A 120 -6.65 4.75 5.95
N HIS A 121 -7.80 4.86 6.60
CA HIS A 121 -8.97 4.01 6.37
C HIS A 121 -10.13 4.85 5.83
N ALA A 122 -10.80 4.32 4.80
CA ALA A 122 -12.05 4.85 4.26
C ALA A 122 -13.06 3.72 4.03
N LYS A 123 -14.26 3.88 4.58
CA LYS A 123 -15.43 3.04 4.29
C LYS A 123 -16.25 3.69 3.17
N ILE A 124 -16.36 3.00 2.04
CA ILE A 124 -16.90 3.54 0.79
C ILE A 124 -18.13 2.73 0.37
N ARG A 125 -19.24 3.39 0.07
CA ARG A 125 -20.51 2.78 -0.34
C ARG A 125 -20.64 2.77 -1.86
N TYR A 126 -20.48 1.60 -2.50
CA TYR A 126 -20.55 1.49 -3.96
C TYR A 126 -21.94 1.09 -4.50
N GLY A 127 -22.91 0.85 -3.61
CA GLY A 127 -24.31 0.53 -3.96
C GLY A 127 -25.24 0.63 -2.75
N SER A 128 -26.54 0.45 -2.93
CA SER A 128 -27.55 0.70 -1.88
C SER A 128 -27.66 -0.40 -0.80
N GLY A 129 -27.16 -1.61 -1.07
CA GLY A 129 -27.26 -2.75 -0.17
C GLY A 129 -26.34 -2.62 1.06
N PRO A 130 -26.66 -3.29 2.17
CA PRO A 130 -25.90 -3.19 3.42
C PRO A 130 -24.44 -3.66 3.25
N LYS A 131 -24.22 -4.65 2.36
CA LYS A 131 -22.91 -5.23 2.05
C LYS A 131 -22.25 -4.65 0.80
N HIS A 132 -22.86 -3.64 0.17
CA HIS A 132 -22.26 -2.93 -0.97
C HIS A 132 -21.24 -1.89 -0.50
N VAL A 133 -20.28 -2.35 0.31
CA VAL A 133 -19.27 -1.55 0.99
C VAL A 133 -17.89 -2.09 0.65
N VAL A 134 -16.99 -1.17 0.35
CA VAL A 134 -15.56 -1.44 0.30
C VAL A 134 -14.84 -0.62 1.37
N GLU A 135 -14.07 -1.28 2.23
CA GLU A 135 -13.17 -0.62 3.17
C GLU A 135 -11.75 -0.62 2.59
N VAL A 136 -11.21 0.58 2.40
CA VAL A 136 -9.89 0.82 1.83
C VAL A 136 -8.93 1.22 2.93
N PHE A 137 -7.82 0.50 3.01
CA PHE A 137 -6.73 0.71 3.96
C PHE A 137 -5.48 1.10 3.17
N ASN A 138 -5.21 2.40 3.09
CA ASN A 138 -4.00 2.95 2.47
C ASN A 138 -2.88 3.04 3.53
N THR A 139 -1.70 2.50 3.25
CA THR A 139 -0.55 2.59 4.18
C THR A 139 0.76 2.92 3.50
N HIS A 140 1.69 3.42 4.32
CA HIS A 140 3.10 3.55 3.97
C HIS A 140 3.92 3.10 5.20
N THR A 141 4.33 1.83 5.23
CA THR A 141 5.05 1.23 6.37
C THR A 141 6.50 1.71 6.45
N HIS A 142 7.22 1.38 7.53
CA HIS A 142 8.57 1.88 7.79
C HIS A 142 9.57 1.40 6.74
N ALA A 143 10.41 2.29 6.19
CA ALA A 143 11.40 1.89 5.21
C ALA A 143 12.54 1.05 5.84
N PRO A 144 13.09 0.02 5.17
CA PRO A 144 14.17 -0.80 5.70
C PRO A 144 15.49 -0.04 5.86
N TYR A 145 15.78 0.93 4.97
CA TYR A 145 17.02 1.73 4.86
C TYR A 145 18.35 0.97 4.77
N LYS A 146 18.42 -0.29 5.21
CA LYS A 146 19.52 -1.24 5.08
C LYS A 146 18.91 -2.63 4.86
N HIS A 147 19.54 -3.43 4.01
CA HIS A 147 19.10 -4.80 3.74
C HIS A 147 19.83 -5.82 4.64
N GLY A 148 19.24 -7.02 4.76
CA GLY A 148 19.87 -8.16 5.44
C GLY A 148 19.93 -8.02 6.98
N PRO A 149 20.94 -8.62 7.65
CA PRO A 149 20.99 -8.72 9.13
C PRO A 149 21.12 -7.36 9.84
N ASN A 150 21.33 -6.28 9.08
CA ASN A 150 21.51 -4.92 9.56
C ASN A 150 20.22 -4.07 9.48
N ASP A 151 19.09 -4.65 9.07
CA ASP A 151 17.80 -3.98 9.13
C ASP A 151 17.35 -3.82 10.59
N SER A 152 17.53 -2.62 11.13
CA SER A 152 17.12 -2.28 12.49
C SER A 152 15.63 -2.01 12.66
N TYR A 153 14.86 -2.01 11.57
CA TYR A 153 13.44 -1.62 11.53
C TYR A 153 12.52 -2.77 11.13
N LEU A 154 13.06 -3.98 10.89
CA LEU A 154 12.26 -5.18 10.69
C LEU A 154 11.21 -5.37 11.80
N CYS A 155 11.60 -5.19 13.07
CA CYS A 155 10.67 -5.27 14.20
C CYS A 155 9.49 -4.29 14.09
N HIS A 156 9.74 -3.08 13.56
CA HIS A 156 8.69 -2.09 13.32
C HIS A 156 7.75 -2.58 12.25
N ARG A 157 8.26 -2.97 11.08
CA ARG A 157 7.40 -3.44 9.99
C ARG A 157 6.60 -4.69 10.35
N LEU A 158 7.17 -5.62 11.13
CA LEU A 158 6.43 -6.79 11.62
C LEU A 158 5.23 -6.38 12.49
N ALA A 159 5.44 -5.47 13.44
CA ALA A 159 4.35 -4.94 14.26
C ALA A 159 3.32 -4.16 13.42
N GLN A 160 3.78 -3.39 12.43
CA GLN A 160 2.90 -2.64 11.52
C GLN A 160 2.03 -3.57 10.66
N SER A 161 2.61 -4.61 10.06
CA SER A 161 1.88 -5.64 9.32
C SER A 161 0.88 -6.37 10.22
N TRP A 162 1.25 -6.63 11.48
CA TRP A 162 0.35 -7.24 12.46
C TRP A 162 -0.85 -6.35 12.80
N GLU A 163 -0.61 -5.08 13.14
CA GLU A 163 -1.67 -4.10 13.39
C GLU A 163 -2.60 -3.95 12.18
N MET A 164 -2.03 -3.83 10.98
CA MET A 164 -2.80 -3.79 9.74
C MET A 164 -3.70 -5.03 9.61
N SER A 165 -3.16 -6.23 9.83
CA SER A 165 -3.94 -7.47 9.69
C SER A 165 -5.18 -7.50 10.61
N LYS A 166 -5.09 -6.93 11.82
CA LYS A 166 -6.24 -6.80 12.74
C LYS A 166 -7.33 -5.91 12.15
N LEU A 167 -6.95 -4.77 11.58
CA LEU A 167 -7.89 -3.84 10.94
C LEU A 167 -8.58 -4.48 9.72
N LEU A 168 -7.80 -5.12 8.85
CA LEU A 168 -8.31 -5.81 7.66
C LEU A 168 -9.27 -6.95 8.04
N ARG A 169 -8.90 -7.76 9.04
CA ARG A 169 -9.74 -8.84 9.54
C ARG A 169 -11.06 -8.33 10.11
N GLY A 170 -11.02 -7.26 10.91
CA GLY A 170 -12.25 -6.65 11.46
C GLY A 170 -13.20 -6.16 10.36
N ALA A 171 -12.68 -5.59 9.26
CA ALA A 171 -13.48 -5.20 8.10
C ALA A 171 -14.08 -6.40 7.36
N ALA A 172 -13.31 -7.46 7.19
CA ALA A 172 -13.77 -8.68 6.56
C ALA A 172 -14.84 -9.41 7.40
N GLU A 173 -14.71 -9.42 8.73
CA GLU A 173 -15.70 -9.99 9.65
C GLU A 173 -17.05 -9.26 9.59
N ARG A 174 -17.06 -7.97 9.21
CA ARG A 174 -18.29 -7.24 8.89
C ARG A 174 -18.91 -7.63 7.53
N GLY A 175 -18.21 -8.45 6.74
CA GLY A 175 -18.63 -8.88 5.40
C GLY A 175 -18.41 -7.83 4.32
N HIS A 176 -17.52 -6.87 4.53
CA HIS A 176 -17.19 -5.87 3.53
C HIS A 176 -16.15 -6.39 2.53
N LEU A 177 -16.13 -5.80 1.33
CA LEU A 177 -14.97 -5.91 0.45
C LEU A 177 -13.81 -5.15 1.12
N VAL A 178 -12.65 -5.79 1.24
CA VAL A 178 -11.48 -5.20 1.89
C VAL A 178 -10.40 -4.97 0.85
N LEU A 179 -9.84 -3.77 0.81
CA LEU A 179 -8.69 -3.41 -0.02
C LEU A 179 -7.57 -2.85 0.86
N ALA A 180 -6.44 -3.53 0.95
CA ALA A 180 -5.23 -2.96 1.56
C ALA A 180 -4.29 -2.52 0.45
N MET A 181 -3.94 -1.24 0.41
CA MET A 181 -3.23 -0.62 -0.71
C MET A 181 -2.05 0.20 -0.18
N GLY A 182 -0.96 0.27 -0.94
CA GLY A 182 0.11 1.22 -0.67
C GLY A 182 1.52 0.66 -0.78
N ASP A 183 2.46 1.43 -0.26
CA ASP A 183 3.88 1.07 -0.15
C ASP A 183 4.12 0.36 1.18
N PHE A 184 4.21 -0.96 1.14
CA PHE A 184 4.42 -1.79 2.31
C PHE A 184 5.90 -1.98 2.65
N ASN A 185 6.83 -1.39 1.89
CA ASN A 185 8.27 -1.49 2.14
C ASN A 185 8.76 -2.93 2.42
N MET A 186 8.10 -3.91 1.81
CA MET A 186 8.33 -5.35 2.05
C MET A 186 8.42 -6.09 0.72
N ASN A 187 9.16 -7.19 0.71
CA ASN A 187 9.24 -8.07 -0.45
C ASN A 187 8.12 -9.11 -0.44
N PRO A 188 7.74 -9.66 -1.60
CA PRO A 188 6.75 -10.73 -1.66
C PRO A 188 7.22 -11.96 -0.87
N LEU A 189 6.32 -12.63 -0.15
CA LEU A 189 6.61 -13.78 0.70
C LEU A 189 7.60 -13.52 1.87
N SER A 190 7.96 -12.26 2.14
CA SER A 190 8.64 -11.88 3.39
C SER A 190 7.78 -12.20 4.62
N LEU A 191 8.38 -12.18 5.81
CA LEU A 191 7.64 -12.44 7.06
C LEU A 191 6.52 -11.40 7.25
N GLU A 192 6.78 -10.14 6.92
CA GLU A 192 5.81 -9.04 6.92
C GLU A 192 4.62 -9.30 5.98
N HIS A 193 4.89 -9.75 4.75
CA HIS A 193 3.88 -10.07 3.74
C HIS A 193 3.00 -11.24 4.19
N ARG A 194 3.63 -12.31 4.69
CA ARG A 194 2.93 -13.50 5.19
C ARG A 194 2.07 -13.20 6.40
N ILE A 195 2.46 -12.28 7.30
CA ILE A 195 1.61 -11.85 8.42
C ILE A 195 0.28 -11.31 7.91
N VAL A 196 0.29 -10.46 6.87
CA VAL A 196 -0.93 -9.87 6.30
C VAL A 196 -1.86 -10.94 5.76
N GLU A 197 -1.38 -11.86 4.91
CA GLU A 197 -2.22 -12.92 4.31
C GLU A 197 -2.63 -14.03 5.29
N ALA A 198 -1.88 -14.23 6.37
CA ALA A 198 -2.17 -15.22 7.39
C ALA A 198 -3.21 -14.74 8.41
N HIS A 199 -3.14 -13.48 8.81
CA HIS A 199 -3.95 -12.94 9.90
C HIS A 199 -5.15 -12.12 9.40
N ALA A 200 -5.28 -11.87 8.11
CA ALA A 200 -6.46 -11.30 7.48
C ALA A 200 -6.88 -12.13 6.27
N PRO A 201 -8.19 -12.24 5.96
CA PRO A 201 -8.69 -13.01 4.83
C PRO A 201 -8.53 -12.24 3.51
N VAL A 202 -7.31 -11.76 3.23
CA VAL A 202 -6.95 -11.03 2.01
C VAL A 202 -5.83 -11.78 1.27
N ARG A 203 -5.72 -11.51 -0.04
CA ARG A 203 -4.70 -12.07 -0.92
C ARG A 203 -4.01 -10.96 -1.69
N ASP A 204 -2.71 -11.09 -1.89
CA ASP A 204 -1.92 -10.28 -2.81
C ASP A 204 -2.44 -10.50 -4.23
N THR A 205 -3.17 -9.51 -4.78
CA THR A 205 -3.90 -9.66 -6.05
C THR A 205 -2.97 -9.98 -7.22
N TRP A 206 -1.75 -9.47 -7.16
CA TRP A 206 -0.75 -9.69 -8.19
C TRP A 206 -0.16 -11.10 -8.09
N ARG A 207 0.03 -11.65 -6.89
CA ARG A 207 0.41 -13.08 -6.76
C ARG A 207 -0.73 -14.05 -7.04
N VAL A 208 -1.99 -13.62 -6.94
CA VAL A 208 -3.12 -14.43 -7.42
C VAL A 208 -3.03 -14.62 -8.94
N LEU A 209 -2.66 -13.58 -9.69
CA LEU A 209 -2.54 -13.64 -11.15
C LEU A 209 -1.17 -14.12 -11.65
N HIS A 210 -0.10 -13.83 -10.89
CA HIS A 210 1.29 -14.20 -11.18
C HIS A 210 1.88 -14.95 -9.97
N PRO A 211 1.46 -16.21 -9.72
CA PRO A 211 1.86 -16.97 -8.53
C PRO A 211 3.37 -17.17 -8.41
N ASP A 212 4.03 -17.19 -9.56
CA ASP A 212 5.46 -17.36 -9.74
C ASP A 212 6.26 -16.05 -9.78
N SER A 213 5.65 -14.88 -9.59
CA SER A 213 6.36 -13.59 -9.53
C SER A 213 7.54 -13.59 -8.54
N SER A 214 8.48 -12.66 -8.75
CA SER A 214 9.70 -12.54 -7.94
C SER A 214 9.41 -12.38 -6.43
N VAL A 215 10.30 -12.92 -5.59
CA VAL A 215 10.27 -12.73 -4.12
C VAL A 215 11.30 -11.70 -3.65
N GLY A 216 11.88 -10.93 -4.57
CA GLY A 216 12.79 -9.82 -4.29
C GLY A 216 13.70 -9.48 -5.47
N PRO A 217 14.67 -8.58 -5.29
CA PRO A 217 15.75 -8.37 -6.26
C PRO A 217 16.48 -9.66 -6.62
N ALA A 218 17.14 -9.69 -7.78
CA ALA A 218 17.85 -10.88 -8.24
C ALA A 218 18.98 -11.33 -7.30
N ASP A 219 19.55 -10.41 -6.51
CA ASP A 219 20.57 -10.69 -5.50
C ASP A 219 20.00 -11.02 -4.11
N HIS A 220 18.69 -10.92 -3.91
CA HIS A 220 18.03 -11.24 -2.65
C HIS A 220 18.18 -12.74 -2.34
N PRO A 221 18.55 -13.14 -1.10
CA PRO A 221 18.82 -14.54 -0.78
C PRO A 221 17.68 -15.51 -1.16
N ALA A 222 16.43 -15.10 -0.92
CA ALA A 222 15.27 -15.92 -1.26
C ALA A 222 15.07 -16.06 -2.78
N GLU A 223 15.37 -15.02 -3.57
CA GLU A 223 15.25 -15.09 -5.04
C GLU A 223 16.42 -15.89 -5.64
N LYS A 224 17.64 -15.68 -5.15
CA LYS A 224 18.81 -16.50 -5.53
C LYS A 224 18.58 -18.00 -5.26
N ALA A 225 17.90 -18.34 -4.17
CA ALA A 225 17.59 -19.72 -3.84
C ALA A 225 16.66 -20.39 -4.87
N ARG A 226 15.83 -19.62 -5.59
CA ARG A 226 14.95 -20.13 -6.65
C ARG A 226 15.70 -20.47 -7.94
N ARG A 227 16.97 -20.06 -8.07
CA ARG A 227 17.85 -20.32 -9.24
C ARG A 227 17.20 -19.96 -10.58
N ARG A 228 16.42 -18.88 -10.60
CA ARG A 228 15.80 -18.36 -11.82
C ARG A 228 16.79 -17.47 -12.59
N PRO A 229 16.63 -17.32 -13.92
CA PRO A 229 17.38 -16.34 -14.69
C PRO A 229 17.19 -14.93 -14.13
N ILE A 230 18.21 -14.08 -14.24
CA ILE A 230 18.07 -12.66 -13.90
C ILE A 230 17.06 -12.06 -14.89
N PRO A 231 16.00 -11.41 -14.40
CA PRO A 231 14.93 -10.92 -15.26
C PRO A 231 15.38 -9.72 -16.12
N THR A 232 14.72 -9.54 -17.26
CA THR A 232 14.81 -8.31 -18.03
C THR A 232 13.91 -7.24 -17.41
N ALA A 233 14.10 -5.98 -17.83
CA ALA A 233 13.29 -4.85 -17.41
C ALA A 233 11.80 -5.09 -17.73
N GLU A 234 11.49 -5.59 -18.94
CA GLU A 234 10.12 -5.92 -19.33
C GLU A 234 9.53 -7.07 -18.50
N TYR A 235 10.29 -8.15 -18.28
CA TYR A 235 9.83 -9.26 -17.44
C TYR A 235 9.56 -8.81 -16.00
N ASN A 236 10.39 -7.91 -15.47
CA ASN A 236 10.19 -7.34 -14.14
C ASN A 236 8.89 -6.54 -14.04
N ILE A 237 8.52 -5.82 -15.09
CA ILE A 237 7.27 -5.06 -15.17
C ILE A 237 6.06 -5.97 -15.34
N MET A 238 6.12 -6.89 -16.31
CA MET A 238 4.97 -7.69 -16.74
C MET A 238 4.65 -8.85 -15.79
N GLU A 239 5.68 -9.55 -15.30
CA GLU A 239 5.49 -10.75 -14.47
C GLU A 239 5.75 -10.48 -12.99
N ASN A 240 6.85 -9.79 -12.67
CA ASN A 240 7.25 -9.61 -11.26
C ASN A 240 6.56 -8.43 -10.56
N GLY A 241 5.91 -7.53 -11.31
CA GLY A 241 5.28 -6.33 -10.76
C GLY A 241 6.26 -5.37 -10.10
N ALA A 242 7.50 -5.33 -10.58
CA ALA A 242 8.54 -4.49 -10.03
C ALA A 242 8.29 -3.01 -10.35
N ALA A 243 7.64 -2.30 -9.42
CA ALA A 243 7.30 -0.89 -9.56
C ALA A 243 8.41 0.07 -9.12
N SER A 244 9.50 -0.41 -8.52
CA SER A 244 10.59 0.43 -8.00
C SER A 244 11.96 -0.12 -8.38
N ASP A 245 12.98 0.74 -8.32
CA ASP A 245 14.41 0.42 -8.49
C ASP A 245 14.85 -0.10 -9.88
N GLY A 246 13.91 -0.34 -10.80
CA GLY A 246 14.18 -0.81 -12.16
C GLY A 246 14.68 0.28 -13.13
N PRO A 247 15.21 -0.11 -14.31
CA PRO A 247 15.88 0.79 -15.25
C PRO A 247 14.93 1.72 -16.00
N TYR A 248 13.62 1.46 -16.02
CA TYR A 248 12.65 2.42 -16.59
C TYR A 248 12.48 3.68 -15.74
N ASN A 249 12.78 3.60 -14.43
CA ASN A 249 12.62 4.74 -13.54
C ASN A 249 13.82 5.69 -13.62
N THR A 250 13.60 6.91 -14.12
CA THR A 250 14.69 7.87 -14.37
C THR A 250 15.36 8.35 -13.08
N TRP A 251 14.71 8.21 -11.92
CA TRP A 251 15.32 8.58 -10.63
C TRP A 251 16.39 7.59 -10.17
N ARG A 252 16.48 6.43 -10.83
CA ARG A 252 17.50 5.39 -10.58
C ARG A 252 18.63 5.42 -11.61
N TRP A 253 18.54 6.29 -12.61
CA TRP A 253 19.59 6.51 -13.59
C TRP A 253 20.80 7.20 -12.98
N SER A 254 21.97 7.03 -13.60
CA SER A 254 23.18 7.77 -13.24
C SER A 254 22.98 9.28 -13.43
N LYS A 255 23.83 10.10 -12.79
CA LYS A 255 23.77 11.56 -12.95
C LYS A 255 24.00 11.97 -14.40
N GLU A 256 24.82 11.22 -15.13
CA GLU A 256 25.14 11.42 -16.54
C GLU A 256 23.92 11.14 -17.43
N GLN A 257 23.20 10.04 -17.15
CA GLN A 257 21.96 9.71 -17.84
C GLN A 257 20.86 10.73 -17.54
N GLN A 258 20.71 11.18 -16.29
CA GLN A 258 19.74 12.22 -15.92
C GLN A 258 20.01 13.56 -16.63
N LYS A 259 21.27 13.86 -16.98
CA LYS A 259 21.61 15.05 -17.80
C LYS A 259 21.07 14.96 -19.22
N LEU A 260 20.62 13.80 -19.69
CA LEU A 260 19.97 13.64 -21.00
C LEU A 260 18.47 14.01 -20.97
N LEU A 261 17.90 14.23 -19.79
CA LEU A 261 16.48 14.56 -19.61
C LEU A 261 16.24 16.07 -19.64
N GLY A 262 15.04 16.45 -20.03
CA GLY A 262 14.51 17.81 -19.93
C GLY A 262 13.97 18.38 -21.24
N PRO A 263 13.46 19.63 -21.20
CA PRO A 263 12.81 20.25 -22.35
C PRO A 263 13.74 20.32 -23.58
N GLY A 264 13.20 19.96 -24.74
CA GLY A 264 13.90 20.03 -26.03
C GLY A 264 14.96 18.94 -26.26
N LYS A 265 15.14 18.00 -25.32
CA LYS A 265 16.06 16.87 -25.49
C LYS A 265 15.37 15.69 -26.18
N PRO A 266 16.11 14.86 -26.93
CA PRO A 266 15.55 13.66 -27.54
C PRO A 266 15.08 12.67 -26.47
N GLU A 267 14.01 11.94 -26.77
CA GLU A 267 13.52 10.89 -25.89
C GLU A 267 14.54 9.74 -25.78
N VAL A 268 14.90 9.38 -24.54
CA VAL A 268 15.83 8.28 -24.26
C VAL A 268 15.05 6.99 -24.01
N THR A 269 15.10 5.99 -24.87
CA THR A 269 14.40 4.72 -24.62
C THR A 269 15.27 3.74 -23.82
N VAL A 270 14.64 2.84 -23.06
CA VAL A 270 15.30 1.73 -22.36
C VAL A 270 14.86 0.44 -23.07
N PRO A 271 15.78 -0.34 -23.65
CA PRO A 271 15.44 -1.61 -24.31
C PRO A 271 14.73 -2.57 -23.35
N ALA A 272 13.71 -3.28 -23.84
CA ALA A 272 12.89 -4.20 -23.06
C ALA A 272 13.70 -5.38 -22.47
N ASP A 273 14.72 -5.82 -23.19
CA ASP A 273 15.65 -6.89 -22.85
C ASP A 273 16.78 -6.44 -21.91
N THR A 274 16.82 -5.17 -21.50
CA THR A 274 17.80 -4.67 -20.52
C THR A 274 17.75 -5.51 -19.25
N ILE A 275 18.86 -6.11 -18.85
CA ILE A 275 18.93 -6.91 -17.62
C ILE A 275 18.68 -6.04 -16.40
N ASP A 276 17.71 -6.44 -15.57
CA ASP A 276 17.31 -5.73 -14.36
C ASP A 276 17.46 -6.61 -13.11
N HIS A 277 18.57 -6.41 -12.41
CA HIS A 277 18.85 -7.09 -11.15
C HIS A 277 18.23 -6.41 -9.93
N ARG A 278 17.71 -5.17 -10.07
CA ARG A 278 17.33 -4.30 -8.95
C ARG A 278 15.84 -4.11 -8.78
N GLY A 279 15.04 -4.39 -9.81
CA GLY A 279 13.59 -4.26 -9.77
C GLY A 279 12.98 -4.88 -8.52
N LYS A 280 12.13 -4.10 -7.83
CA LYS A 280 11.46 -4.49 -6.58
C LYS A 280 9.97 -4.20 -6.64
N ARG A 281 9.19 -5.12 -6.07
CA ARG A 281 7.78 -4.92 -5.77
C ARG A 281 7.62 -4.64 -4.28
N LEU A 282 7.42 -3.36 -3.94
CA LEU A 282 7.19 -2.87 -2.58
C LEU A 282 5.76 -2.35 -2.38
N ASP A 283 5.10 -2.04 -3.49
CA ASP A 283 3.73 -1.55 -3.55
C ASP A 283 2.76 -2.71 -3.81
N TYR A 284 1.63 -2.73 -3.11
CA TYR A 284 0.69 -3.84 -3.14
C TYR A 284 -0.76 -3.39 -3.19
N VAL A 285 -1.59 -4.27 -3.75
CA VAL A 285 -3.04 -4.33 -3.51
C VAL A 285 -3.33 -5.72 -2.95
N PHE A 286 -3.83 -5.77 -1.71
CA PHE A 286 -4.41 -6.97 -1.12
C PHE A 286 -5.93 -6.84 -1.16
N ALA A 287 -6.62 -7.92 -1.53
CA ALA A 287 -8.08 -7.93 -1.58
C ALA A 287 -8.68 -9.22 -1.03
N ASN A 288 -9.90 -9.13 -0.48
CA ASN A 288 -10.77 -10.29 -0.25
C ASN A 288 -11.85 -10.37 -1.35
N SER A 289 -12.75 -11.35 -1.26
CA SER A 289 -13.89 -11.50 -2.19
C SER A 289 -15.18 -10.81 -1.76
N GLY A 290 -15.21 -10.14 -0.61
CA GLY A 290 -16.44 -9.70 0.06
C GLY A 290 -17.24 -10.88 0.66
N ASP A 291 -18.43 -10.57 1.19
CA ASP A 291 -19.36 -11.56 1.75
C ASP A 291 -20.08 -12.32 0.62
N ILE A 292 -19.51 -13.47 0.23
CA ILE A 292 -19.98 -14.24 -0.94
C ILE A 292 -21.45 -14.64 -0.83
N SER A 293 -21.89 -15.02 0.38
CA SER A 293 -23.27 -15.43 0.61
C SER A 293 -24.22 -14.24 0.51
N ALA A 294 -23.88 -13.11 1.13
CA ALA A 294 -24.74 -11.94 1.12
C ALA A 294 -24.76 -11.23 -0.25
N LEU A 295 -23.64 -11.26 -0.98
CA LEU A 295 -23.52 -10.68 -2.32
C LEU A 295 -24.04 -11.60 -3.43
N GLN A 296 -24.27 -12.90 -3.15
CA GLN A 296 -24.56 -13.92 -4.17
C GLN A 296 -23.51 -13.97 -5.29
N GLY A 297 -22.25 -13.74 -4.92
CA GLY A 297 -21.13 -13.63 -5.85
C GLY A 297 -19.86 -13.19 -5.15
N ALA A 298 -18.74 -13.20 -5.88
CA ALA A 298 -17.43 -12.91 -5.35
C ALA A 298 -16.74 -11.83 -6.19
N TRP A 299 -16.02 -10.92 -5.52
CA TRP A 299 -15.03 -10.08 -6.18
C TRP A 299 -13.75 -10.89 -6.41
N ILE A 300 -13.24 -10.88 -7.64
CA ILE A 300 -11.98 -11.53 -8.01
C ILE A 300 -11.08 -10.58 -8.81
N PRO A 301 -9.76 -10.56 -8.58
CA PRO A 301 -8.82 -9.85 -9.42
C PRO A 301 -8.79 -10.52 -10.79
N THR A 302 -8.89 -9.70 -11.82
CA THR A 302 -8.85 -10.13 -13.22
C THR A 302 -7.74 -9.45 -13.99
N ARG A 303 -7.22 -8.33 -13.47
CA ARG A 303 -6.06 -7.62 -14.02
C ARG A 303 -5.21 -7.05 -12.91
N THR A 304 -3.90 -7.18 -13.07
CA THR A 304 -2.88 -6.38 -12.37
C THR A 304 -1.88 -5.84 -13.38
N ALA A 305 -1.39 -4.62 -13.18
CA ALA A 305 -0.38 -4.02 -14.05
C ALA A 305 0.46 -2.99 -13.30
N VAL A 306 1.73 -2.85 -13.70
CA VAL A 306 2.53 -1.68 -13.32
C VAL A 306 2.07 -0.52 -14.20
N GLY A 307 1.51 0.50 -13.57
CA GLY A 307 0.95 1.69 -14.20
C GLY A 307 1.84 2.91 -14.06
N MET A 308 1.41 4.01 -14.67
CA MET A 308 2.08 5.32 -14.56
C MET A 308 3.59 5.30 -14.91
N MET A 309 3.97 4.45 -15.87
CA MET A 309 5.36 4.32 -16.34
C MET A 309 5.78 5.41 -17.33
N MET A 310 4.84 6.24 -17.76
CA MET A 310 5.13 7.34 -18.67
C MET A 310 6.02 8.39 -17.99
N ARG A 311 6.71 9.16 -18.81
CA ARG A 311 7.49 10.31 -18.37
C ARG A 311 6.63 11.56 -18.36
N HIS A 312 7.04 12.52 -17.55
CA HIS A 312 6.51 13.88 -17.66
C HIS A 312 6.75 14.39 -19.09
N PRO A 313 5.73 14.92 -19.79
CA PRO A 313 5.82 15.24 -21.22
C PRO A 313 6.93 16.25 -21.55
N GLU A 314 7.10 17.29 -20.73
CA GLU A 314 8.13 18.31 -20.93
C GLU A 314 9.48 17.98 -20.25
N LEU A 315 9.42 17.51 -18.99
CA LEU A 315 10.61 17.29 -18.16
C LEU A 315 11.29 15.94 -18.42
N GLN A 316 10.61 15.02 -19.10
CA GLN A 316 11.06 13.66 -19.46
C GLN A 316 11.49 12.76 -18.28
N CYS A 317 11.30 13.19 -17.03
CA CYS A 317 11.53 12.37 -15.85
C CYS A 317 10.30 11.52 -15.49
N SER A 318 10.51 10.40 -14.81
CA SER A 318 9.44 9.61 -14.19
C SER A 318 8.65 10.44 -13.19
N LEU A 319 7.34 10.23 -13.12
CA LEU A 319 6.45 11.02 -12.27
C LEU A 319 6.66 10.76 -10.77
N SER A 320 7.20 9.62 -10.40
CA SER A 320 7.64 9.28 -9.05
C SER A 320 8.83 8.32 -9.10
N ASP A 321 9.54 8.11 -7.99
CA ASP A 321 10.57 7.07 -7.88
C ASP A 321 9.99 5.66 -7.67
N HIS A 322 8.65 5.57 -7.62
CA HIS A 322 7.86 4.37 -7.80
C HIS A 322 6.94 4.51 -9.03
N PHE A 323 6.57 3.39 -9.63
CA PHE A 323 5.47 3.28 -10.56
C PHE A 323 4.20 2.86 -9.82
N ALA A 324 3.04 3.06 -10.44
CA ALA A 324 1.77 2.71 -9.80
C ALA A 324 1.53 1.19 -9.88
N ILE A 325 0.78 0.65 -8.92
CA ILE A 325 0.16 -0.67 -9.06
C ILE A 325 -1.32 -0.49 -9.34
N GLU A 326 -1.76 -0.99 -10.49
CA GLU A 326 -3.14 -0.99 -10.92
C GLU A 326 -3.75 -2.39 -10.73
N THR A 327 -4.97 -2.46 -10.23
CA THR A 327 -5.71 -3.72 -10.10
C THR A 327 -7.16 -3.53 -10.49
N THR A 328 -7.73 -4.45 -11.26
CA THR A 328 -9.17 -4.52 -11.52
C THR A 328 -9.73 -5.77 -10.84
N LEU A 329 -10.72 -5.57 -9.98
CA LEU A 329 -11.57 -6.64 -9.46
C LEU A 329 -12.85 -6.71 -10.28
N THR A 330 -13.22 -7.89 -10.75
CA THR A 330 -14.50 -8.14 -11.43
C THR A 330 -15.43 -8.92 -10.51
N PHE A 331 -16.70 -8.53 -10.45
CA PHE A 331 -17.72 -9.26 -9.72
C PHE A 331 -18.16 -10.49 -10.50
N ARG A 332 -18.17 -11.66 -9.85
CA ARG A 332 -18.63 -12.92 -10.41
C ARG A 332 -19.84 -13.43 -9.64
N PRO A 333 -21.06 -13.38 -10.21
CA PRO A 333 -22.23 -13.98 -9.59
C PRO A 333 -22.05 -15.49 -9.40
N LEU A 334 -22.62 -16.03 -8.32
CA LEU A 334 -22.75 -17.48 -8.17
C LEU A 334 -23.69 -18.01 -9.26
N SER A 335 -23.24 -18.99 -10.04
CA SER A 335 -24.09 -19.62 -11.05
C SER A 335 -25.14 -20.51 -10.40
N ASN A 336 -26.42 -20.19 -10.58
CA ASN A 336 -27.54 -21.09 -10.25
C ASN A 336 -27.59 -22.24 -11.27
N ASN A 337 -26.73 -23.25 -11.14
CA ASN A 337 -26.86 -24.47 -11.92
C ASN A 337 -27.95 -25.37 -11.33
N ASN A 338 -29.21 -25.03 -11.64
CA ASN A 338 -30.36 -25.93 -11.55
C ASN A 338 -31.13 -25.95 -12.89
N THR A 339 -30.40 -25.94 -14.01
CA THR A 339 -30.98 -26.16 -15.34
C THR A 339 -30.49 -27.52 -15.84
N PRO A 340 -31.37 -28.52 -16.03
CA PRO A 340 -30.97 -29.81 -16.61
C PRO A 340 -30.40 -29.56 -18.01
N LEU A 341 -29.14 -29.96 -18.22
CA LEU A 341 -28.49 -29.91 -19.52
C LEU A 341 -29.28 -30.75 -20.53
N GLN A 342 -30.04 -30.09 -21.39
CA GLN A 342 -30.63 -30.71 -22.57
C GLN A 342 -29.51 -30.87 -23.62
N LEU A 343 -28.94 -32.07 -23.71
CA LEU A 343 -27.95 -32.42 -24.73
C LEU A 343 -28.52 -32.17 -26.13
N GLN A 344 -27.95 -31.23 -26.89
CA GLN A 344 -28.08 -31.20 -28.34
C GLN A 344 -26.92 -31.95 -28.99
N PRO A 345 -27.15 -32.80 -30.00
CA PRO A 345 -26.10 -33.59 -30.64
C PRO A 345 -25.22 -32.74 -31.57
N PRO A 346 -23.92 -33.10 -31.73
CA PRO A 346 -22.96 -32.28 -32.46
C PRO A 346 -23.14 -32.35 -33.99
N LYS A 347 -23.00 -31.19 -34.66
CA LYS A 347 -22.94 -31.08 -36.13
C LYS A 347 -21.65 -31.71 -36.69
N ARG A 348 -21.78 -32.62 -37.66
CA ARG A 348 -20.66 -33.17 -38.46
C ARG A 348 -20.07 -32.10 -39.40
N LEU A 349 -18.75 -31.98 -39.41
CA LEU A 349 -17.96 -31.34 -40.47
C LEU A 349 -17.71 -32.35 -41.60
N SER A 350 -18.06 -32.02 -42.84
CA SER A 350 -17.69 -32.79 -44.04
C SER A 350 -16.56 -32.09 -44.79
N ALA A 351 -15.47 -32.81 -45.03
CA ALA A 351 -14.35 -32.41 -45.85
C ALA A 351 -14.65 -32.60 -47.35
N ALA A 352 -14.22 -31.67 -48.20
CA ALA A 352 -14.10 -31.87 -49.64
C ALA A 352 -12.81 -31.20 -50.16
N ILE A 353 -11.98 -31.99 -50.82
CA ILE A 353 -10.73 -31.61 -51.49
C ILE A 353 -11.05 -31.47 -52.99
N PRO A 354 -10.63 -30.40 -53.68
CA PRO A 354 -10.54 -30.39 -55.14
C PRO A 354 -9.09 -30.57 -55.64
N ARG A 355 -8.96 -31.41 -56.66
CA ARG A 355 -7.74 -31.68 -57.44
C ARG A 355 -7.36 -30.51 -58.34
N ALA A 356 -6.06 -30.40 -58.61
CA ALA A 356 -5.46 -29.51 -59.58
C ALA A 356 -5.52 -30.11 -60.99
N ASP A 357 -5.82 -29.27 -61.99
CA ASP A 357 -5.44 -29.44 -63.38
C ASP A 357 -4.87 -28.10 -63.89
N SER A 358 -3.82 -28.20 -64.68
CA SER A 358 -2.95 -27.14 -65.18
C SER A 358 -2.95 -27.12 -66.70
N GLU A 359 -3.07 -25.93 -67.32
CA GLU A 359 -2.69 -25.51 -68.70
C GLU A 359 -3.50 -24.21 -69.03
N ILE A 360 -3.07 -23.13 -69.68
CA ILE A 360 -2.02 -22.79 -70.67
C ILE A 360 -1.71 -21.26 -70.61
N ILE A 361 -0.53 -20.92 -71.12
CA ILE A 361 0.15 -19.61 -71.25
C ILE A 361 -0.36 -18.77 -72.45
N THR A 362 -0.44 -17.43 -72.28
CA THR A 362 0.03 -16.37 -73.23
C THR A 362 0.03 -15.03 -72.45
N ASP A 363 1.17 -14.42 -72.08
CA ASP A 363 2.00 -13.48 -72.86
C ASP A 363 1.19 -12.28 -73.40
N SER A 364 1.50 -10.99 -73.24
CA SER A 364 2.77 -10.29 -73.00
C SER A 364 2.54 -8.79 -72.62
N LEU A 365 3.47 -8.24 -71.83
CA LEU A 365 4.14 -6.92 -71.95
C LEU A 365 3.32 -5.65 -72.29
N ARG A 366 3.34 -4.61 -71.42
CA ARG A 366 4.38 -3.56 -71.40
C ARG A 366 4.15 -2.48 -70.32
N ARG A 367 5.29 -2.01 -69.79
CA ARG A 367 5.64 -0.79 -69.02
C ARG A 367 4.80 0.46 -69.44
N THR A 368 4.50 1.45 -68.61
CA THR A 368 5.43 2.39 -67.94
C THR A 368 4.70 3.29 -66.91
N ASN A 369 5.37 3.56 -65.78
CA ASN A 369 5.18 4.71 -64.86
C ASN A 369 5.88 5.98 -65.46
N PRO A 370 5.91 7.19 -64.86
CA PRO A 370 5.09 7.82 -63.80
C PRO A 370 4.80 9.36 -63.97
N ASN A 371 3.89 9.93 -63.14
CA ASN A 371 3.84 11.29 -62.53
C ASN A 371 3.90 12.60 -63.39
N PRO A 372 3.78 13.84 -62.83
CA PRO A 372 2.87 14.44 -61.82
C PRO A 372 2.35 15.87 -62.20
N ASN A 373 1.65 16.51 -61.23
CA ASN A 373 1.48 17.97 -60.98
C ASN A 373 0.36 18.78 -61.65
N LYS A 374 -0.46 19.45 -60.81
CA LYS A 374 -0.65 20.93 -60.62
C LYS A 374 -2.09 21.23 -60.15
N GLU A 375 -2.32 21.77 -58.94
CA GLU A 375 -2.22 23.17 -58.44
C GLU A 375 -3.60 23.86 -58.30
N LYS A 376 -3.83 24.45 -57.11
CA LYS A 376 -4.56 25.72 -56.79
C LYS A 376 -6.09 25.78 -57.04
N GLU A 377 -6.93 26.48 -56.28
CA GLU A 377 -6.78 27.69 -55.44
C GLU A 377 -7.97 27.90 -54.46
N THR A 378 -7.77 28.89 -53.59
CA THR A 378 -8.41 29.51 -52.40
C THR A 378 -9.87 30.00 -52.38
N HIS A 379 -10.35 30.30 -51.14
CA HIS A 379 -11.26 31.39 -50.63
C HIS A 379 -12.51 30.87 -49.85
N ILE A 380 -13.10 31.46 -48.78
CA ILE A 380 -13.01 32.69 -47.95
C ILE A 380 -13.89 32.45 -46.67
N SER A 381 -13.55 33.05 -45.52
CA SER A 381 -14.30 33.13 -44.23
C SER A 381 -15.56 34.06 -44.32
N PRO A 382 -16.38 34.44 -43.29
CA PRO A 382 -16.11 34.54 -41.84
C PRO A 382 -17.28 34.23 -40.85
N SER A 383 -16.94 34.32 -39.55
CA SER A 383 -17.81 34.41 -38.36
C SER A 383 -18.71 35.65 -38.34
N PRO A 384 -19.69 35.75 -37.41
CA PRO A 384 -19.48 36.63 -36.25
C PRO A 384 -20.17 36.21 -34.92
N SER A 385 -19.63 36.70 -33.80
CA SER A 385 -20.32 37.05 -32.53
C SER A 385 -20.41 38.59 -32.47
N PRO A 386 -21.23 39.28 -31.63
CA PRO A 386 -21.07 39.30 -30.14
C PRO A 386 -22.36 39.65 -29.32
N GLY A 387 -22.27 39.64 -27.98
CA GLY A 387 -23.19 40.44 -27.12
C GLY A 387 -23.43 39.95 -25.67
N HIS A 388 -22.70 40.55 -24.71
CA HIS A 388 -23.15 40.85 -23.32
C HIS A 388 -23.62 42.34 -23.29
N PRO A 389 -24.25 42.94 -22.25
CA PRO A 389 -24.06 42.72 -20.79
C PRO A 389 -25.32 42.95 -19.88
N SER A 390 -25.20 42.70 -18.56
CA SER A 390 -25.51 43.66 -17.46
C SER A 390 -25.53 43.00 -16.06
N SER A 391 -24.93 43.73 -15.11
CA SER A 391 -25.03 43.66 -13.63
C SER A 391 -26.46 44.02 -13.17
N GLU A 392 -26.97 43.94 -11.94
CA GLU A 392 -26.50 44.18 -10.57
C GLU A 392 -27.76 43.91 -9.68
N THR A 393 -27.72 43.34 -8.48
CA THR A 393 -27.87 44.07 -7.20
C THR A 393 -28.14 43.11 -6.01
N ASP A 394 -27.74 43.58 -4.84
CA ASP A 394 -27.77 43.01 -3.48
C ASP A 394 -29.14 42.57 -2.92
N SER A 395 -29.11 41.66 -1.94
CA SER A 395 -29.73 41.91 -0.62
C SER A 395 -29.37 40.86 0.45
N HIS A 396 -28.71 41.36 1.49
CA HIS A 396 -28.84 41.09 2.93
C HIS A 396 -29.47 39.80 3.50
N LEU A 397 -28.63 39.11 4.28
CA LEU A 397 -28.75 38.87 5.74
C LEU A 397 -30.05 38.25 6.29
N GLU A 398 -29.96 37.00 6.77
CA GLU A 398 -30.46 36.69 8.12
C GLU A 398 -29.77 35.43 8.69
N THR A 399 -28.97 35.67 9.73
CA THR A 399 -28.29 34.68 10.56
C THR A 399 -29.31 34.10 11.54
N ARG A 400 -29.60 32.79 11.46
CA ARG A 400 -30.35 32.09 12.51
C ARG A 400 -29.50 31.00 13.13
N THR A 401 -28.87 31.38 14.23
CA THR A 401 -28.26 30.50 15.23
C THR A 401 -29.33 29.61 15.85
N MET A 402 -29.21 28.30 15.68
CA MET A 402 -29.88 27.31 16.52
C MET A 402 -28.81 26.46 17.21
N SER A 403 -28.55 26.84 18.46
CA SER A 403 -27.84 26.06 19.46
C SER A 403 -28.61 24.76 19.70
N THR A 404 -27.96 23.62 19.52
CA THR A 404 -28.38 22.36 20.14
C THR A 404 -27.18 21.73 20.83
N HIS A 405 -27.29 21.66 22.15
CA HIS A 405 -26.37 21.01 23.07
C HIS A 405 -26.17 19.54 22.69
N ILE A 406 -24.93 19.13 22.42
CA ILE A 406 -24.51 17.72 22.39
C ILE A 406 -23.78 17.44 23.71
N PRO A 407 -24.24 16.49 24.54
CA PRO A 407 -23.51 16.12 25.75
C PRO A 407 -22.22 15.37 25.42
N THR A 408 -21.11 15.96 25.86
CA THR A 408 -19.76 15.42 25.73
C THR A 408 -19.53 14.30 26.76
N TYR A 409 -19.76 13.04 26.38
CA TYR A 409 -19.19 11.88 27.07
C TYR A 409 -19.17 10.64 26.14
N ALA A 410 -18.17 10.53 25.26
CA ALA A 410 -17.84 9.27 24.59
C ALA A 410 -16.46 9.39 23.94
N LEU A 411 -15.44 9.66 24.75
CA LEU A 411 -14.04 9.74 24.31
C LEU A 411 -13.13 9.26 25.44
N GLN A 412 -13.35 8.04 25.90
CA GLN A 412 -12.33 7.29 26.63
C GLN A 412 -12.74 5.82 26.74
N ASN A 413 -11.80 4.97 26.34
CA ASN A 413 -11.72 3.52 26.52
C ASN A 413 -12.38 2.66 25.43
N GLY A 414 -11.52 1.88 24.77
CA GLY A 414 -11.87 0.95 23.70
C GLY A 414 -12.68 -0.23 24.19
N THR A 415 -13.98 -0.17 23.98
CA THR A 415 -14.89 -1.32 24.03
C THR A 415 -15.32 -1.68 22.62
N PHE A 416 -14.52 -2.50 21.93
CA PHE A 416 -14.90 -3.14 20.67
C PHE A 416 -15.22 -4.63 20.81
N LEU A 417 -15.47 -5.10 22.03
CA LEU A 417 -15.92 -6.47 22.31
C LEU A 417 -17.12 -6.42 23.25
N HIS A 418 -18.33 -6.36 22.68
CA HIS A 418 -19.52 -6.81 23.39
C HIS A 418 -20.43 -7.54 22.39
N ILE A 419 -20.40 -8.87 22.46
CA ILE A 419 -21.33 -9.77 21.77
C ILE A 419 -22.51 -9.98 22.72
N PRO A 420 -23.77 -9.70 22.34
CA PRO A 420 -24.91 -10.20 23.10
C PRO A 420 -25.08 -11.68 22.82
N SER A 421 -24.93 -12.52 23.86
CA SER A 421 -25.27 -13.93 23.82
C SER A 421 -26.77 -14.11 23.97
N HIS A 422 -27.43 -14.68 22.95
CA HIS A 422 -28.72 -15.35 23.13
C HIS A 422 -28.61 -16.80 22.67
N PRO A 423 -29.05 -17.78 23.48
CA PRO A 423 -28.97 -19.19 23.15
C PRO A 423 -30.17 -19.59 22.28
N SER A 424 -29.95 -20.47 21.31
CA SER A 424 -31.03 -21.25 20.70
C SER A 424 -30.57 -22.69 20.44
N PRO A 425 -31.49 -23.66 20.54
CA PRO A 425 -31.17 -25.00 21.02
C PRO A 425 -30.64 -25.91 19.92
N ARG A 426 -29.68 -26.76 20.29
CA ARG A 426 -29.24 -27.90 19.48
C ARG A 426 -30.36 -28.94 19.44
N HIS A 427 -30.88 -29.24 18.26
CA HIS A 427 -31.47 -30.54 17.95
C HIS A 427 -30.46 -31.33 17.12
N SER A 428 -29.87 -32.34 17.76
CA SER A 428 -29.10 -33.41 17.14
C SER A 428 -30.07 -34.40 16.49
N ILE A 429 -29.95 -34.59 15.18
CA ILE A 429 -30.42 -35.82 14.52
C ILE A 429 -29.20 -36.43 13.84
N GLU A 430 -28.78 -37.53 14.43
CA GLU A 430 -27.79 -38.47 13.94
C GLU A 430 -28.51 -39.41 12.96
N LEU A 431 -28.09 -39.43 11.69
CA LEU A 431 -28.40 -40.55 10.79
C LEU A 431 -27.17 -40.87 9.95
N ASP A 432 -26.62 -42.01 10.30
CA ASP A 432 -25.60 -42.81 9.65
C ASP A 432 -26.02 -43.18 8.21
N TYR A 433 -25.13 -43.01 7.22
CA TYR A 433 -25.18 -43.89 6.05
C TYR A 433 -23.83 -44.09 5.38
N THR A 434 -23.60 -45.37 5.15
CA THR A 434 -22.40 -46.04 4.68
C THR A 434 -22.01 -45.74 3.23
N ARG A 435 -20.70 -45.76 3.04
CA ARG A 435 -19.89 -45.88 1.81
C ARG A 435 -20.53 -46.68 0.66
N SER A 436 -20.62 -46.05 -0.52
CA SER A 436 -20.51 -46.73 -1.82
C SER A 436 -20.01 -45.75 -2.89
N SER A 437 -18.84 -46.03 -3.47
CA SER A 437 -18.30 -45.36 -4.65
C SER A 437 -19.04 -45.80 -5.92
N PRO A 438 -19.15 -44.91 -6.92
CA PRO A 438 -18.71 -45.32 -8.25
C PRO A 438 -17.82 -44.28 -8.94
N THR A 439 -16.86 -44.84 -9.66
CA THR A 439 -15.91 -44.21 -10.56
C THR A 439 -16.63 -43.55 -11.74
N THR A 440 -16.52 -42.23 -11.91
CA THR A 440 -16.73 -41.58 -13.21
C THR A 440 -15.68 -40.49 -13.44
N THR A 441 -14.83 -40.75 -14.40
CA THR A 441 -13.79 -39.90 -14.97
C THR A 441 -14.37 -38.74 -15.77
N GLY A 442 -13.78 -37.55 -15.59
CA GLY A 442 -13.74 -36.48 -16.58
C GLY A 442 -14.91 -35.49 -16.54
N ILE A 443 -14.55 -34.20 -16.63
CA ILE A 443 -15.45 -33.05 -16.91
C ILE A 443 -16.18 -32.47 -15.67
N THR A 444 -15.43 -32.04 -14.66
CA THR A 444 -15.86 -31.05 -13.64
C THR A 444 -14.68 -30.23 -13.08
N LYS A 445 -13.60 -30.05 -13.85
CA LYS A 445 -12.40 -29.31 -13.40
C LYS A 445 -12.35 -27.82 -13.76
N ASP A 446 -13.21 -27.33 -14.65
CA ASP A 446 -12.97 -25.99 -15.22
C ASP A 446 -13.77 -24.86 -14.54
N PHE A 447 -14.81 -25.18 -13.76
CA PHE A 447 -15.64 -24.15 -13.10
C PHE A 447 -15.30 -23.95 -11.61
N THR A 448 -14.73 -24.97 -10.95
CA THR A 448 -14.30 -24.92 -9.54
C THR A 448 -12.89 -24.35 -9.38
N THR A 449 -12.05 -24.30 -10.42
CA THR A 449 -10.65 -23.91 -10.23
C THR A 449 -10.46 -22.40 -10.12
N HIS A 450 -11.33 -21.56 -10.69
CA HIS A 450 -11.14 -20.10 -10.68
C HIS A 450 -11.84 -19.36 -9.53
N THR A 451 -12.93 -19.89 -8.98
CA THR A 451 -13.68 -19.25 -7.88
C THR A 451 -13.08 -19.59 -6.50
N HIS A 452 -12.37 -20.72 -6.38
CA HIS A 452 -11.77 -21.20 -5.13
C HIS A 452 -10.46 -20.50 -4.73
N HIS A 453 -9.79 -19.76 -5.62
CA HIS A 453 -8.46 -19.21 -5.32
C HIS A 453 -8.43 -18.03 -4.34
N ILE A 454 -9.55 -17.34 -4.10
CA ILE A 454 -9.66 -16.30 -3.05
C ILE A 454 -10.60 -16.74 -1.92
N SER A 455 -11.52 -17.64 -2.23
CA SER A 455 -12.50 -18.12 -1.29
C SER A 455 -12.19 -19.58 -0.89
N ASN A 456 -11.64 -19.71 0.32
CA ASN A 456 -11.44 -20.97 1.07
C ASN A 456 -10.29 -21.91 0.70
N ASP A 457 -9.37 -21.61 -0.22
CA ASP A 457 -8.09 -22.33 -0.19
C ASP A 457 -7.28 -21.80 0.99
N SER A 458 -7.10 -22.65 2.01
CA SER A 458 -6.42 -22.35 3.26
C SER A 458 -5.17 -21.53 2.96
N SER A 459 -5.08 -20.29 3.47
CA SER A 459 -3.79 -19.60 3.52
C SER A 459 -2.79 -20.63 4.04
N PRO A 460 -1.63 -20.85 3.39
CA PRO A 460 -0.65 -21.79 3.92
C PRO A 460 -0.45 -21.43 5.39
N ALA A 461 -0.80 -22.36 6.28
CA ALA A 461 -0.90 -22.10 7.70
C ALA A 461 0.39 -21.40 8.15
N PHE A 462 0.27 -20.24 8.78
CA PHE A 462 1.45 -19.51 9.23
C PHE A 462 2.20 -20.39 10.22
N PRO A 463 3.38 -20.92 9.85
CA PRO A 463 3.95 -22.03 10.58
C PRO A 463 4.38 -21.55 11.97
N SER A 464 4.35 -22.44 12.97
CA SER A 464 4.75 -22.09 14.34
C SER A 464 6.16 -21.48 14.39
N SER A 465 7.06 -21.95 13.52
CA SER A 465 8.42 -21.42 13.36
C SER A 465 8.47 -19.97 12.88
N ALA A 466 7.47 -19.48 12.15
CA ALA A 466 7.40 -18.07 11.76
C ALA A 466 7.06 -17.18 12.96
N TYR A 467 6.23 -17.64 13.90
CA TYR A 467 6.04 -16.92 15.17
C TYR A 467 7.33 -16.89 16.00
N ASP A 468 8.09 -17.99 16.01
CA ASP A 468 9.42 -18.00 16.64
C ASP A 468 10.39 -17.01 16.00
N GLU A 469 10.36 -16.89 14.68
CA GLU A 469 11.13 -15.88 13.95
C GLU A 469 10.73 -14.46 14.38
N ILE A 470 9.43 -14.14 14.45
CA ILE A 470 8.94 -12.84 14.95
C ILE A 470 9.43 -12.58 16.37
N LEU A 471 9.24 -13.53 17.28
CA LEU A 471 9.63 -13.40 18.68
C LEU A 471 11.14 -13.22 18.83
N SER A 472 11.95 -13.87 17.99
CA SER A 472 13.41 -13.69 17.98
C SER A 472 13.82 -12.27 17.59
N VAL A 473 13.13 -11.67 16.60
CA VAL A 473 13.35 -10.29 16.17
C VAL A 473 12.94 -9.31 17.27
N VAL A 474 11.80 -9.56 17.90
CA VAL A 474 11.29 -8.76 19.03
C VAL A 474 12.26 -8.79 20.22
N GLN A 475 12.72 -9.98 20.63
CA GLN A 475 13.68 -10.11 21.74
C GLN A 475 15.01 -9.42 21.45
N LYS A 476 15.53 -9.54 20.22
CA LYS A 476 16.75 -8.85 19.79
C LYS A 476 16.57 -7.33 19.84
N TYR A 477 15.40 -6.84 19.43
CA TYR A 477 15.06 -5.42 19.47
C TYR A 477 14.91 -4.91 20.91
N ASP A 478 14.17 -5.61 21.77
CA ASP A 478 13.98 -5.27 23.20
C ASP A 478 15.31 -5.10 23.94
N ARG A 479 16.22 -6.10 23.84
CA ARG A 479 17.54 -6.04 24.48
C ARG A 479 18.34 -4.81 24.05
N ARG A 480 18.27 -4.47 22.76
CA ARG A 480 18.94 -3.29 22.22
C ARG A 480 18.34 -2.01 22.81
N GLU A 481 17.02 -1.86 22.79
CA GLU A 481 16.37 -0.62 23.24
C GLU A 481 16.53 -0.42 24.75
N ARG A 482 16.48 -1.47 25.57
CA ARG A 482 16.81 -1.40 27.01
C ARG A 482 18.24 -0.95 27.27
N SER A 483 19.20 -1.48 26.50
CA SER A 483 20.59 -1.05 26.58
C SER A 483 20.74 0.43 26.19
N GLN A 484 20.09 0.86 25.09
CA GLN A 484 20.10 2.26 24.66
C GLN A 484 19.46 3.20 25.70
N MET A 485 18.34 2.80 26.29
CA MET A 485 17.69 3.52 27.38
C MET A 485 18.65 3.70 28.56
N SER A 486 19.27 2.63 29.05
CA SER A 486 20.24 2.68 30.16
C SER A 486 21.45 3.56 29.86
N TRP A 487 22.05 3.44 28.66
CA TRP A 487 23.20 4.26 28.28
C TRP A 487 22.84 5.76 28.19
N ARG A 488 21.68 6.10 27.62
CA ARG A 488 21.21 7.49 27.50
C ARG A 488 20.83 8.08 28.87
N GLY A 489 20.18 7.30 29.73
CA GLY A 489 19.93 7.70 31.12
C GLY A 489 21.23 7.97 31.88
N ARG A 490 22.24 7.10 31.77
CA ARG A 490 23.56 7.33 32.37
C ARG A 490 24.27 8.55 31.79
N HIS A 491 24.14 8.79 30.47
CA HIS A 491 24.69 9.98 29.84
C HIS A 491 24.10 11.27 30.41
N PHE A 492 22.78 11.31 30.67
CA PHE A 492 22.14 12.44 31.35
C PHE A 492 22.76 12.72 32.73
N PHE A 493 22.82 11.70 33.61
CA PHE A 493 23.39 11.89 34.95
C PHE A 493 24.87 12.30 34.92
N ALA A 494 25.65 11.71 34.01
CA ALA A 494 27.05 12.09 33.80
C ALA A 494 27.16 13.55 33.33
N ALA A 495 26.28 13.99 32.41
CA ALA A 495 26.26 15.36 31.91
C ALA A 495 25.91 16.37 33.01
N VAL A 496 24.94 16.05 33.88
CA VAL A 496 24.62 16.86 35.06
C VAL A 496 25.81 16.95 36.02
N ALA A 497 26.46 15.82 36.33
CA ALA A 497 27.61 15.79 37.22
C ALA A 497 28.79 16.61 36.68
N ILE A 498 29.12 16.47 35.39
CA ILE A 498 30.18 17.24 34.72
C ILE A 498 29.86 18.72 34.70
N TRP A 499 28.59 19.09 34.47
CA TRP A 499 28.16 20.48 34.47
C TRP A 499 28.27 21.10 35.87
N VAL A 500 27.82 20.41 36.92
CA VAL A 500 27.99 20.86 38.31
C VAL A 500 29.48 20.98 38.68
N ALA A 501 30.30 19.99 38.33
CA ALA A 501 31.74 20.03 38.57
C ALA A 501 32.42 21.21 37.83
N SER A 502 31.94 21.51 36.63
CA SER A 502 32.40 22.64 35.82
C SER A 502 32.03 23.98 36.46
N LEU A 503 30.82 24.12 37.00
CA LEU A 503 30.41 25.30 37.77
C LEU A 503 31.29 25.50 39.01
N VAL A 504 31.57 24.44 39.76
CA VAL A 504 32.50 24.50 40.91
C VAL A 504 33.91 24.86 40.45
N GLY A 505 34.39 24.30 39.33
CA GLY A 505 35.71 24.59 38.78
C GLY A 505 35.92 26.06 38.41
N VAL A 506 34.86 26.76 38.00
CA VAL A 506 34.91 28.20 37.71
C VAL A 506 35.31 29.03 38.93
N TRP A 507 34.90 28.64 40.14
CA TRP A 507 35.26 29.35 41.39
C TRP A 507 36.76 29.36 41.67
N PHE A 508 37.50 28.37 41.16
CA PHE A 508 38.93 28.20 41.45
C PHE A 508 39.82 28.68 40.32
N ASN A 509 39.26 29.23 39.24
CA ASN A 509 40.02 29.58 38.04
C ASN A 509 40.16 31.10 37.89
N SER A 510 41.41 31.56 37.82
CA SER A 510 41.76 32.98 37.68
C SER A 510 41.69 33.50 36.23
N TYR A 511 41.54 32.62 35.24
CA TYR A 511 41.53 32.98 33.82
C TYR A 511 40.11 33.02 33.24
N ASN A 512 39.59 34.22 32.97
CA ASN A 512 38.23 34.41 32.47
C ASN A 512 37.90 33.59 31.21
N TYR A 513 38.84 33.47 30.27
CA TYR A 513 38.63 32.71 29.04
C TYR A 513 38.46 31.20 29.28
N VAL A 514 39.19 30.64 30.27
CA VAL A 514 39.06 29.22 30.65
C VAL A 514 37.71 28.98 31.32
N SER A 515 37.26 29.87 32.21
CA SER A 515 35.93 29.78 32.84
C SER A 515 34.82 29.85 31.79
N PHE A 516 34.94 30.74 30.80
CA PHE A 516 33.99 30.84 29.70
C PHE A 516 33.93 29.54 28.88
N ILE A 517 35.07 29.00 28.45
CA ILE A 517 35.13 27.74 27.68
C ILE A 517 34.54 26.59 28.48
N LEU A 518 34.88 26.48 29.77
CA LEU A 518 34.40 25.42 30.65
C LEU A 518 32.87 25.45 30.79
N ILE A 519 32.27 26.63 31.02
CA ILE A 519 30.81 26.80 31.08
C ILE A 519 30.17 26.48 29.73
N LEU A 520 30.73 26.98 28.62
CA LEU A 520 30.15 26.78 27.30
C LEU A 520 30.12 25.29 26.92
N VAL A 521 31.25 24.61 27.03
CA VAL A 521 31.35 23.19 26.68
C VAL A 521 30.50 22.32 27.60
N SER A 522 30.53 22.56 28.91
CA SER A 522 29.72 21.80 29.86
C SER A 522 28.22 22.04 29.68
N SER A 523 27.80 23.25 29.30
CA SER A 523 26.39 23.56 29.00
C SER A 523 25.92 22.89 27.72
N LEU A 524 26.73 22.87 26.65
CA LEU A 524 26.41 22.12 25.43
C LEU A 524 26.30 20.61 25.71
N TRP A 525 27.20 20.09 26.55
CA TRP A 525 27.15 18.69 26.99
C TRP A 525 25.90 18.40 27.83
N LEU A 526 25.49 19.31 28.72
CA LEU A 526 24.25 19.21 29.48
C LEU A 526 23.01 19.20 28.58
N VAL A 527 22.97 20.03 27.53
CA VAL A 527 21.87 20.02 26.55
C VAL A 527 21.77 18.65 25.87
N ALA A 528 22.90 18.10 25.40
CA ALA A 528 22.93 16.76 24.80
C ALA A 528 22.46 15.68 25.79
N GLY A 529 22.96 15.72 27.03
CA GLY A 529 22.54 14.80 28.10
C GLY A 529 21.07 14.94 28.45
N THR A 530 20.52 16.15 28.49
CA THR A 530 19.10 16.41 28.80
C THR A 530 18.18 15.83 27.72
N ILE A 531 18.53 16.01 26.44
CA ILE A 531 17.80 15.38 25.33
C ILE A 531 17.82 13.85 25.49
N ASP A 532 18.98 13.26 25.79
CA ASP A 532 19.11 11.82 26.01
C ASP A 532 18.30 11.32 27.23
N GLY A 533 18.28 12.08 28.32
CA GLY A 533 17.47 11.80 29.50
C GLY A 533 15.98 11.80 29.20
N LEU A 534 15.49 12.81 28.47
CA LEU A 534 14.08 12.89 28.04
C LEU A 534 13.70 11.74 27.11
N LEU A 535 14.57 11.39 26.16
CA LEU A 535 14.38 10.25 25.29
C LEU A 535 14.27 8.95 26.10
N SER A 536 15.22 8.73 27.02
CA SER A 536 15.24 7.56 27.93
C SER A 536 13.97 7.46 28.76
N LEU A 537 13.49 8.58 29.31
CA LEU A 537 12.35 8.60 30.21
C LEU A 537 11.01 8.41 29.49
N LEU A 538 10.83 9.06 28.34
CA LEU A 538 9.52 9.14 27.67
C LEU A 538 9.45 8.17 26.48
N PHE A 539 10.34 8.33 25.51
CA PHE A 539 10.27 7.61 24.24
C PHE A 539 10.53 6.11 24.40
N PHE A 540 11.69 5.73 24.99
CA PHE A 540 12.04 4.31 25.12
C PHE A 540 11.04 3.56 26.00
N LYS A 541 10.48 4.20 27.03
CA LYS A 541 9.41 3.59 27.84
C LYS A 541 8.15 3.32 27.02
N SER A 542 7.69 4.29 26.22
CA SER A 542 6.51 4.07 25.36
C SER A 542 6.76 3.00 24.29
N GLU A 543 7.93 2.99 23.68
CA GLU A 543 8.34 2.00 22.67
C GLU A 543 8.36 0.59 23.26
N LEU A 544 9.00 0.41 24.43
CA LEU A 544 9.06 -0.88 25.11
C LEU A 544 7.67 -1.38 25.55
N ARG A 545 6.77 -0.49 25.95
CA ARG A 545 5.37 -0.85 26.27
C ARG A 545 4.62 -1.33 25.02
N ALA A 546 4.71 -0.60 23.91
CA ALA A 546 4.13 -1.03 22.64
C ALA A 546 4.71 -2.37 22.15
N LEU A 547 6.01 -2.60 22.38
CA LEU A 547 6.68 -3.85 22.06
C LEU A 547 6.18 -5.02 22.93
N LYS A 548 5.97 -4.79 24.24
CA LYS A 548 5.38 -5.79 25.16
C LYS A 548 3.98 -6.22 24.69
N GLU A 549 3.13 -5.27 24.28
CA GLU A 549 1.80 -5.57 23.72
C GLU A 549 1.91 -6.43 22.45
N PHE A 550 2.73 -6.02 21.48
CA PHE A 550 2.93 -6.79 20.25
C PHE A 550 3.48 -8.19 20.53
N GLN A 551 4.44 -8.31 21.44
CA GLN A 551 5.01 -9.60 21.85
C GLN A 551 3.94 -10.51 22.45
N TRP A 552 3.11 -9.98 23.36
CA TRP A 552 2.04 -10.73 24.00
C TRP A 552 1.02 -11.23 22.98
N GLU A 553 0.60 -10.38 22.03
CA GLU A 553 -0.34 -10.77 20.97
C GLU A 553 0.20 -11.93 20.12
N VAL A 554 1.48 -11.86 19.72
CA VAL A 554 2.14 -12.93 18.95
C VAL A 554 2.22 -14.22 19.75
N MET A 555 2.59 -14.15 21.03
CA MET A 555 2.64 -15.33 21.91
C MET A 555 1.26 -15.95 22.10
N ASN A 556 0.21 -15.13 22.30
CA ASN A 556 -1.15 -15.59 22.50
C ASN A 556 -1.68 -16.35 21.27
N VAL A 557 -1.43 -15.83 20.06
CA VAL A 557 -1.82 -16.54 18.82
C VAL A 557 -0.99 -17.81 18.61
N LYS A 558 0.31 -17.78 18.91
CA LYS A 558 1.14 -18.99 18.82
C LYS A 558 0.63 -20.09 19.77
N ALA A 559 0.26 -19.72 21.00
CA ALA A 559 -0.26 -20.64 22.01
C ALA A 559 -1.61 -21.25 21.58
N SER A 560 -2.52 -20.43 21.05
CA SER A 560 -3.83 -20.92 20.60
C SER A 560 -3.74 -21.92 19.45
N ILE A 561 -2.79 -21.74 18.54
CA ILE A 561 -2.51 -22.71 17.45
C ILE A 561 -1.92 -24.02 18.00
N GLY A 562 -1.09 -23.94 19.05
CA GLY A 562 -0.48 -25.09 19.71
C GLY A 562 -1.38 -25.84 20.70
N GLY A 563 -2.64 -25.41 20.89
CA GLY A 563 -3.55 -25.96 21.91
C GLY A 563 -3.14 -25.62 23.35
N GLY A 564 -2.20 -24.68 23.54
CA GLY A 564 -1.72 -24.24 24.84
C GLY A 564 -2.46 -23.00 25.34
N VAL A 565 -2.46 -22.82 26.66
CA VAL A 565 -2.88 -21.54 27.27
C VAL A 565 -1.76 -20.53 27.06
N ALA A 566 -2.11 -19.28 26.74
CA ALA A 566 -1.14 -18.20 26.65
C ALA A 566 -0.30 -18.13 27.93
N PRO A 567 1.01 -17.82 27.84
CA PRO A 567 1.82 -17.63 29.03
C PRO A 567 1.14 -16.56 29.92
N PRO A 568 1.19 -16.72 31.26
CA PRO A 568 0.68 -15.70 32.17
C PRO A 568 1.23 -14.34 31.74
N GLN A 569 0.39 -13.29 31.75
CA GLN A 569 0.95 -11.94 31.80
C GLN A 569 1.92 -11.93 32.97
N ASP A 570 3.15 -11.46 32.77
CA ASP A 570 4.07 -11.23 33.89
C ASP A 570 3.37 -10.28 34.87
N GLU A 571 2.65 -10.82 35.86
CA GLU A 571 2.32 -10.14 37.11
C GLU A 571 3.65 -10.06 37.89
N GLY A 572 4.54 -9.18 37.43
CA GLY A 572 5.95 -9.31 37.75
C GLY A 572 6.84 -8.14 37.37
N GLU A 573 6.36 -6.90 37.47
CA GLU A 573 7.23 -5.77 37.82
C GLU A 573 6.73 -5.19 39.16
N GLY A 574 6.75 -6.04 40.19
CA GLY A 574 6.89 -5.63 41.59
C GLY A 574 8.28 -5.02 41.86
N ASP A 575 8.69 -4.08 41.01
CA ASP A 575 9.88 -3.24 41.20
C ASP A 575 9.73 -1.85 40.53
N GLU A 576 8.49 -1.33 40.47
CA GLU A 576 8.25 0.12 40.25
C GLU A 576 8.68 0.99 41.45
N ARG A 577 9.56 0.49 42.33
CA ARG A 577 10.17 1.24 43.43
C ARG A 577 11.69 1.15 43.42
N SER A 578 12.34 1.70 42.40
CA SER A 578 13.65 2.32 42.61
C SER A 578 13.89 3.45 41.63
N TRP A 579 13.61 4.66 42.12
CA TRP A 579 14.17 5.99 41.77
C TRP A 579 14.38 6.35 40.29
#